data_AF-C4TE86-F1
#
_entry.id   AF-C4TE86-F1
#
_cell.length_a   1.000
_cell.length_b   1.000
_cell.length_c   1.000
_cell.angle_alpha   90.00
_cell.angle_beta   90.00
_cell.angle_gamma   90.00
#
_symmetry.space_group_name_H-M   'P 1'
#
loop_
_entity.id
_entity.type
_entity.pdbx_description
1 polymer ?
#
loop_
_entity_poly.entity_id
_entity_poly.type
_entity_poly.pdbx_seq_one_letter_code
_entity_poly.pdbx_strand_id
1 'polypeptide(L)'
;VVTPYRGLTNMQLNHQKEIFDPAIASAGGRRLRIAHTVSFAFDMSWEELLWLVEGHEVHVCDEELRRDAEALVAYCDAHRVDVVNVTPTYAQLLIEEGLLDQDETAGKHRPALVLLGGEAVPDTVWDRLRRTEGTYGYNLYGPTEYTINTLGGSTADSATSTVGVPIRNTRAYVLDTMLRPVPPGCPGELYIAGTGLARGYHDRPGLTAERFVADPFGAPGERMYRTGDLVRQRPDGLLDFLGRTDD
;
A
#
# COMPACT_ATOMS: atom_id res chain seq x y z
N VAL A 1 14.08 -0.31 -11.50
CA VAL A 1 14.40 -1.37 -10.52
C VAL A 1 14.15 -2.73 -11.17
N VAL A 2 14.97 -3.76 -10.91
CA VAL A 2 14.79 -5.08 -11.53
C VAL A 2 14.06 -6.03 -10.57
N THR A 3 12.74 -6.11 -10.75
CA THR A 3 11.84 -6.86 -9.86
C THR A 3 11.65 -8.32 -10.32
N PRO A 4 11.92 -9.32 -9.48
CA PRO A 4 11.67 -10.73 -9.81
C PRO A 4 10.21 -11.14 -9.52
N TYR A 5 9.68 -12.09 -10.30
CA TYR A 5 8.31 -12.60 -10.16
C TYR A 5 7.95 -13.07 -8.74
N ARG A 6 8.90 -13.66 -8.01
CA ARG A 6 8.68 -14.15 -6.65
C ARG A 6 8.19 -13.05 -5.69
N GLY A 7 8.59 -11.79 -5.90
CA GLY A 7 8.12 -10.67 -5.10
C GLY A 7 6.64 -10.40 -5.35
N LEU A 8 6.23 -10.36 -6.64
CA LEU A 8 4.84 -10.21 -7.04
C LEU A 8 3.97 -11.36 -6.52
N THR A 9 4.42 -12.60 -6.66
CA THR A 9 3.70 -13.77 -6.13
C THR A 9 3.56 -13.71 -4.60
N ASN A 10 4.62 -13.31 -3.90
CA ASN A 10 4.57 -13.16 -2.44
C ASN A 10 3.56 -12.08 -2.02
N MET A 11 3.56 -10.95 -2.72
CA MET A 11 2.63 -9.86 -2.51
C MET A 11 1.20 -10.31 -2.77
N GLN A 12 0.92 -10.95 -3.91
CA GLN A 12 -0.40 -11.49 -4.24
C GLN A 12 -0.94 -12.42 -3.15
N LEU A 13 -0.13 -13.38 -2.68
CA LEU A 13 -0.54 -14.30 -1.61
C LEU A 13 -0.78 -13.60 -0.27
N ASN A 14 -0.12 -12.47 -0.01
CA ASN A 14 -0.44 -11.63 1.14
C ASN A 14 -1.78 -10.94 0.94
N HIS A 15 -1.99 -10.32 -0.23
CA HIS A 15 -3.18 -9.53 -0.54
C HIS A 15 -4.43 -10.39 -0.54
N GLN A 16 -4.37 -11.63 -1.03
CA GLN A 16 -5.46 -12.60 -0.92
C GLN A 16 -6.03 -12.66 0.51
N LYS A 17 -5.17 -12.89 1.50
CA LYS A 17 -5.60 -13.07 2.89
C LYS A 17 -5.93 -11.76 3.61
N GLU A 18 -5.10 -10.73 3.41
CA GLU A 18 -5.16 -9.52 4.24
C GLU A 18 -6.05 -8.42 3.64
N ILE A 19 -6.36 -8.47 2.34
CA ILE A 19 -7.07 -7.38 1.63
C ILE A 19 -8.25 -7.92 0.81
N PHE A 20 -8.03 -8.93 -0.04
CA PHE A 20 -9.04 -9.43 -0.97
C PHE A 20 -10.14 -10.21 -0.23
N ASP A 21 -9.78 -11.23 0.54
CA ASP A 21 -10.76 -12.04 1.28
C ASP A 21 -11.65 -11.17 2.20
N PRO A 22 -11.12 -10.22 3.00
CA PRO A 22 -11.96 -9.34 3.80
C PRO A 22 -12.89 -8.43 2.98
N ALA A 23 -12.41 -7.85 1.87
CA ALA A 23 -13.24 -7.02 1.00
C ALA A 23 -14.32 -7.82 0.26
N ILE A 24 -14.00 -9.03 -0.17
CA ILE A 24 -14.95 -9.94 -0.81
C ILE A 24 -16.01 -10.37 0.20
N ALA A 25 -15.60 -10.73 1.42
CA ALA A 25 -16.51 -11.11 2.49
C ALA A 25 -17.46 -9.95 2.87
N SER A 26 -16.95 -8.71 3.00
CA SER A 26 -17.79 -7.55 3.32
C SER A 26 -18.82 -7.24 2.22
N ALA A 27 -18.53 -7.59 0.98
CA ALA A 27 -19.45 -7.47 -0.15
C ALA A 27 -20.35 -8.71 -0.38
N GLY A 28 -20.36 -9.67 0.53
CA GLY A 28 -21.20 -10.86 0.44
C GLY A 28 -20.71 -11.92 -0.55
N GLY A 29 -19.40 -11.99 -0.81
CA GLY A 29 -18.79 -13.03 -1.64
C GLY A 29 -18.91 -12.82 -3.15
N ARG A 30 -19.43 -11.68 -3.60
CA ARG A 30 -19.62 -11.38 -5.02
C ARG A 30 -18.32 -10.95 -5.70
N ARG A 31 -18.34 -10.98 -7.03
CA ARG A 31 -17.31 -10.32 -7.85
C ARG A 31 -17.33 -8.80 -7.59
N LEU A 32 -16.20 -8.28 -7.11
CA LEU A 32 -15.94 -6.85 -6.97
C LEU A 32 -15.52 -6.17 -8.29
N ARG A 33 -15.76 -4.86 -8.35
CA ARG A 33 -15.32 -3.94 -9.41
C ARG A 33 -14.25 -2.99 -8.88
N ILE A 34 -13.16 -2.86 -9.62
CA ILE A 34 -11.98 -2.09 -9.20
C ILE A 34 -11.70 -1.02 -10.24
N ALA A 35 -11.50 0.23 -9.80
CA ALA A 35 -11.00 1.28 -10.68
C ALA A 35 -9.48 1.24 -10.69
N HIS A 36 -8.88 0.99 -11.86
CA HIS A 36 -7.45 1.08 -12.08
C HIS A 36 -7.10 2.51 -12.47
N THR A 37 -6.62 3.29 -11.50
CA THR A 37 -6.42 4.75 -11.59
C THR A 37 -4.94 5.13 -11.64
N VAL A 38 -4.05 4.15 -11.52
CA VAL A 38 -2.60 4.32 -11.46
C VAL A 38 -1.97 4.14 -12.85
N SER A 39 -0.95 4.94 -13.17
CA SER A 39 -0.19 4.80 -14.42
C SER A 39 0.57 3.47 -14.45
N PHE A 40 0.59 2.77 -15.60
CA PHE A 40 1.39 1.55 -15.79
C PHE A 40 2.92 1.78 -15.72
N ALA A 41 3.37 3.04 -15.73
CA ALA A 41 4.76 3.38 -15.47
C ALA A 41 5.10 3.39 -13.96
N PHE A 42 4.09 3.36 -13.09
CA PHE A 42 4.23 3.25 -11.65
C PHE A 42 3.93 1.82 -11.22
N ASP A 43 4.78 1.24 -10.38
CA ASP A 43 4.72 -0.18 -10.01
C ASP A 43 3.44 -0.53 -9.24
N MET A 44 2.89 0.42 -8.48
CA MET A 44 1.58 0.31 -7.81
C MET A 44 0.44 -0.06 -8.77
N SER A 45 0.54 0.17 -10.08
CA SER A 45 -0.47 -0.32 -11.07
C SER A 45 -0.71 -1.83 -11.03
N TRP A 46 0.23 -2.61 -10.49
CA TRP A 46 0.02 -4.05 -10.28
C TRP A 46 -1.03 -4.35 -9.20
N GLU A 47 -1.27 -3.47 -8.23
CA GLU A 47 -2.25 -3.68 -7.16
C GLU A 47 -3.64 -3.95 -7.73
N GLU A 48 -4.12 -3.07 -8.61
CA GLU A 48 -5.42 -3.23 -9.25
C GLU A 48 -5.44 -4.41 -10.24
N LEU A 49 -4.32 -4.71 -10.91
CA LEU A 49 -4.23 -5.86 -11.82
C LEU A 49 -4.28 -7.21 -11.08
N LEU A 50 -3.84 -7.29 -9.83
CA LEU A 50 -3.95 -8.52 -9.05
C LEU A 50 -5.41 -8.92 -8.84
N TRP A 51 -6.33 -7.97 -8.69
CA TRP A 51 -7.75 -8.27 -8.62
C TRP A 51 -8.27 -8.96 -9.89
N LEU A 52 -7.78 -8.58 -11.08
CA LEU A 52 -8.12 -9.25 -12.33
C LEU A 52 -7.65 -10.71 -12.31
N VAL A 53 -6.44 -10.97 -11.79
CA VAL A 53 -5.88 -12.32 -11.65
C VAL A 53 -6.72 -13.18 -10.69
N GLU A 54 -7.30 -12.57 -9.65
CA GLU A 54 -8.21 -13.22 -8.70
C GLU A 54 -9.66 -13.37 -9.23
N GLY A 55 -9.94 -12.97 -10.47
CA GLY A 55 -11.25 -13.16 -11.11
C GLY A 55 -12.22 -11.98 -10.96
N HIS A 56 -11.76 -10.83 -10.47
CA HIS A 56 -12.56 -9.62 -10.35
C HIS A 56 -12.63 -8.80 -11.63
N GLU A 57 -13.44 -7.74 -11.62
CA GLU A 57 -13.63 -6.84 -12.76
C GLU A 57 -12.78 -5.59 -12.56
N VAL A 58 -11.90 -5.30 -13.51
CA VAL A 58 -11.03 -4.11 -13.45
C VAL A 58 -11.42 -3.15 -14.57
N HIS A 59 -11.76 -1.93 -14.17
CA HIS A 59 -12.07 -0.81 -15.05
C HIS A 59 -10.79 0.01 -15.23
N VAL A 60 -10.20 -0.05 -16.43
CA VAL A 60 -9.00 0.75 -16.74
C VAL A 60 -9.44 2.18 -17.04
N CYS A 61 -9.21 3.09 -16.08
CA CYS A 61 -9.50 4.51 -16.24
C CYS A 61 -8.41 5.15 -17.08
N ASP A 62 -8.78 5.90 -18.12
CA ASP A 62 -7.82 6.62 -18.93
C ASP A 62 -7.22 7.83 -18.19
N GLU A 63 -6.28 8.49 -18.86
CA GLU A 63 -5.51 9.59 -18.31
C GLU A 63 -6.36 10.82 -17.95
N GLU A 64 -7.46 11.03 -18.68
CA GLU A 64 -8.38 12.15 -18.44
C GLU A 64 -9.26 11.86 -17.23
N LEU A 65 -9.91 10.69 -17.22
CA LEU A 65 -10.79 10.27 -16.14
C LEU A 65 -10.08 10.19 -14.80
N ARG A 66 -8.88 9.59 -14.75
CA ARG A 66 -8.15 9.37 -13.48
C ARG A 66 -7.58 10.65 -12.86
N ARG A 67 -7.66 11.79 -13.54
CA ARG A 67 -7.18 13.11 -13.06
C ARG A 67 -8.32 14.04 -12.65
N ASP A 68 -9.55 13.72 -13.03
CA ASP A 68 -10.73 14.50 -12.74
C ASP A 68 -11.49 13.83 -11.59
N ALA A 69 -11.43 14.43 -10.40
CA ALA A 69 -12.02 13.86 -9.19
C ALA A 69 -13.55 13.74 -9.30
N GLU A 70 -14.23 14.76 -9.84
CA GLU A 70 -15.68 14.76 -10.01
C GLU A 70 -16.09 13.68 -11.01
N ALA A 71 -15.42 13.62 -12.17
CA ALA A 71 -15.70 12.61 -13.18
C ALA A 71 -15.41 11.18 -12.69
N LEU A 72 -14.33 10.99 -11.92
CA LEU A 72 -14.00 9.68 -11.36
C LEU A 72 -15.01 9.23 -10.31
N VAL A 73 -15.48 10.12 -9.43
CA VAL A 73 -16.55 9.78 -8.48
C VAL A 73 -17.86 9.46 -9.21
N ALA A 74 -18.24 10.25 -10.21
CA ALA A 74 -19.41 9.96 -11.04
C ALA A 74 -19.28 8.60 -11.78
N TYR A 75 -18.07 8.24 -12.22
CA TYR A 75 -17.79 6.93 -12.80
C TYR A 75 -17.94 5.81 -11.76
N CYS A 76 -17.41 6.00 -10.55
CA CYS A 76 -17.56 5.06 -9.44
C CYS A 76 -19.03 4.82 -9.09
N ASP A 77 -19.85 5.87 -9.07
CA ASP A 77 -21.30 5.80 -8.87
C ASP A 77 -21.99 4.99 -9.97
N ALA A 78 -21.77 5.39 -11.23
CA ALA A 78 -22.42 4.79 -12.40
C ALA A 78 -22.05 3.30 -12.60
N HIS A 79 -20.78 2.95 -12.34
CA HIS A 79 -20.26 1.61 -12.51
C HIS A 79 -20.26 0.78 -11.22
N ARG A 80 -20.64 1.38 -10.10
CA ARG A 80 -20.63 0.77 -8.76
C ARG A 80 -19.26 0.16 -8.41
N VAL A 81 -18.22 0.99 -8.47
CA VAL A 81 -16.84 0.60 -8.16
C VAL A 81 -16.71 0.28 -6.67
N ASP A 82 -16.19 -0.89 -6.34
CA ASP A 82 -16.08 -1.41 -4.97
C ASP A 82 -14.71 -1.16 -4.33
N VAL A 83 -13.67 -1.02 -5.15
CA VAL A 83 -12.29 -0.80 -4.70
C VAL A 83 -11.65 0.33 -5.49
N VAL A 84 -11.05 1.27 -4.75
CA VAL A 84 -10.27 2.38 -5.30
C VAL A 84 -8.87 2.37 -4.67
N ASN A 85 -7.82 2.51 -5.49
CA ASN A 85 -6.44 2.62 -5.04
C ASN A 85 -5.88 3.98 -5.46
N VAL A 86 -5.47 4.82 -4.51
CA VAL A 86 -5.04 6.20 -4.80
C VAL A 86 -4.01 6.69 -3.79
N THR A 87 -3.30 7.77 -4.12
CA THR A 87 -2.49 8.46 -3.11
C THR A 87 -3.39 9.16 -2.09
N PRO A 88 -2.95 9.32 -0.83
CA PRO A 88 -3.71 10.02 0.20
C PRO A 88 -4.17 11.42 -0.19
N THR A 89 -3.34 12.20 -0.89
CA THR A 89 -3.73 13.53 -1.39
C THR A 89 -4.93 13.44 -2.35
N TYR A 90 -4.93 12.48 -3.28
CA TYR A 90 -6.04 12.33 -4.22
C TYR A 90 -7.28 11.69 -3.56
N ALA A 91 -7.09 10.79 -2.61
CA ALA A 91 -8.17 10.24 -1.79
C ALA A 91 -8.97 11.35 -1.09
N GLN A 92 -8.28 12.36 -0.55
CA GLN A 92 -8.95 13.51 0.06
C GLN A 92 -9.87 14.23 -0.93
N LEU A 93 -9.40 14.50 -2.16
CA LEU A 93 -10.21 15.14 -3.19
C LEU A 93 -11.43 14.29 -3.58
N LEU A 94 -11.26 12.98 -3.76
CA LEU A 94 -12.37 12.08 -4.08
C LEU A 94 -13.41 12.03 -2.94
N ILE A 95 -12.96 12.05 -1.69
CA ILE A 95 -13.83 12.10 -0.52
C ILE A 95 -14.64 13.41 -0.49
N GLU A 96 -14.02 14.54 -0.83
CA GLU A 96 -14.68 15.85 -0.92
C GLU A 96 -15.73 15.88 -2.04
N GLU A 97 -15.50 15.17 -3.15
CA GLU A 97 -16.45 14.97 -4.26
C GLU A 97 -17.52 13.90 -3.99
N GLY A 98 -17.52 13.28 -2.81
CA GLY A 98 -18.57 12.36 -2.36
C GLY A 98 -18.30 10.87 -2.62
N LEU A 99 -17.05 10.44 -2.81
CA LEU A 99 -16.69 9.01 -2.99
C LEU A 99 -17.25 8.09 -1.89
N LEU A 100 -17.38 8.62 -0.66
CA LEU A 100 -17.87 7.86 0.50
C LEU A 100 -19.36 8.06 0.77
N ASP A 101 -20.07 8.79 -0.08
CA ASP A 101 -21.51 8.97 0.05
C ASP A 101 -22.24 7.70 -0.37
N GLN A 102 -23.39 7.45 0.25
CA GLN A 102 -24.24 6.30 -0.08
C GLN A 102 -25.69 6.76 -0.10
N ASP A 103 -26.30 6.70 -1.28
CA ASP A 103 -27.69 7.04 -1.52
C ASP A 103 -28.14 6.31 -2.79
N GLU A 104 -28.86 5.20 -2.60
CA GLU A 104 -29.35 4.39 -3.71
C GLU A 104 -30.33 5.17 -4.62
N THR A 105 -31.07 6.14 -4.06
CA THR A 105 -32.05 6.92 -4.81
C THR A 105 -31.38 7.97 -5.71
N ALA A 106 -30.25 8.52 -5.25
CA ALA A 106 -29.40 9.42 -6.02
C ALA A 106 -28.35 8.69 -6.88
N GLY A 107 -28.33 7.35 -6.84
CA GLY A 107 -27.35 6.53 -7.57
C GLY A 107 -25.94 6.58 -7.00
N LYS A 108 -25.76 7.05 -5.76
CA LYS A 108 -24.47 7.14 -5.08
C LYS A 108 -24.01 5.77 -4.59
N HIS A 109 -22.80 5.36 -4.97
CA HIS A 109 -22.21 4.08 -4.61
C HIS A 109 -20.91 4.27 -3.82
N ARG A 110 -20.90 3.72 -2.60
CA ARG A 110 -19.76 3.74 -1.71
C ARG A 110 -18.85 2.52 -1.96
N PRO A 111 -17.54 2.70 -2.21
CA PRO A 111 -16.58 1.61 -2.26
C PRO A 111 -16.47 0.87 -0.92
N ALA A 112 -16.33 -0.44 -0.95
CA ALA A 112 -16.09 -1.25 0.26
C ALA A 112 -14.66 -1.11 0.79
N LEU A 113 -13.71 -0.79 -0.10
CA LEU A 113 -12.29 -0.68 0.22
C LEU A 113 -11.66 0.52 -0.49
N VAL A 114 -10.93 1.33 0.27
CA VAL A 114 -10.04 2.36 -0.27
C VAL A 114 -8.61 2.01 0.10
N LEU A 115 -7.81 1.64 -0.90
CA LEU A 115 -6.38 1.44 -0.78
C LEU A 115 -5.67 2.79 -0.89
N LEU A 116 -4.73 3.02 0.02
CA LEU A 116 -3.90 4.21 0.08
C LEU A 116 -2.44 3.82 -0.05
N GLY A 117 -1.62 4.65 -0.69
CA GLY A 117 -0.18 4.43 -0.67
C GLY A 117 0.61 5.53 -1.36
N GLY A 118 1.94 5.44 -1.29
CA GLY A 118 2.86 6.35 -1.96
C GLY A 118 3.09 7.70 -1.26
N GLU A 119 2.28 8.06 -0.27
CA GLU A 119 2.45 9.26 0.57
C GLU A 119 2.08 8.95 2.02
N ALA A 120 2.47 9.82 2.95
CA ALA A 120 1.98 9.75 4.32
C ALA A 120 0.47 10.02 4.35
N VAL A 121 -0.30 9.18 5.06
CA VAL A 121 -1.76 9.33 5.16
C VAL A 121 -2.11 10.39 6.20
N PRO A 122 -2.81 11.49 5.83
CA PRO A 122 -3.28 12.46 6.81
C PRO A 122 -4.32 11.86 7.75
N ASP A 123 -4.31 12.29 9.02
CA ASP A 123 -5.29 11.85 10.01
C ASP A 123 -6.73 12.14 9.57
N THR A 124 -6.97 13.22 8.82
CA THR A 124 -8.29 13.56 8.27
C THR A 124 -8.84 12.48 7.33
N VAL A 125 -8.01 11.96 6.42
CA VAL A 125 -8.38 10.88 5.49
C VAL A 125 -8.58 9.58 6.27
N TRP A 126 -7.66 9.24 7.17
CA TRP A 126 -7.74 8.03 7.98
C TRP A 126 -9.00 8.00 8.85
N ASP A 127 -9.28 9.09 9.58
CA ASP A 127 -10.45 9.20 10.43
C ASP A 127 -11.75 9.18 9.63
N ARG A 128 -11.78 9.80 8.44
CA ARG A 128 -12.96 9.76 7.59
C ARG A 128 -13.25 8.34 7.13
N LEU A 129 -12.24 7.61 6.64
CA LEU A 129 -12.39 6.21 6.24
C LEU A 129 -12.84 5.33 7.42
N ARG A 130 -12.20 5.48 8.59
CA ARG A 130 -12.53 4.71 9.79
C ARG A 130 -13.96 4.94 10.29
N ARG A 131 -14.50 6.15 10.14
CA ARG A 131 -15.86 6.50 10.57
C ARG A 131 -16.94 6.12 9.55
N THR A 132 -16.57 5.78 8.33
CA THR A 132 -17.49 5.39 7.28
C THR A 132 -17.86 3.92 7.41
N GLU A 133 -19.07 3.64 7.88
CA GLU A 133 -19.57 2.26 7.97
C GLU A 133 -19.65 1.60 6.58
N GLY A 134 -19.22 0.34 6.50
CA GLY A 134 -19.18 -0.43 5.25
C GLY A 134 -17.98 -0.17 4.36
N THR A 135 -17.11 0.80 4.71
CA THR A 135 -15.83 1.03 4.04
C THR A 135 -14.71 0.91 5.05
N TYR A 136 -13.57 0.36 4.63
CA TYR A 136 -12.33 0.50 5.39
C TYR A 136 -11.20 0.99 4.50
N GLY A 137 -10.28 1.73 5.11
CA GLY A 137 -9.04 2.14 4.50
C GLY A 137 -7.96 1.09 4.73
N TYR A 138 -7.11 0.86 3.74
CA TYR A 138 -5.92 0.04 3.91
C TYR A 138 -4.72 0.80 3.35
N ASN A 139 -3.78 1.16 4.22
CA ASN A 139 -2.57 1.86 3.83
C ASN A 139 -1.47 0.85 3.48
N LEU A 140 -0.89 1.04 2.31
CA LEU A 140 0.17 0.25 1.74
C LEU A 140 1.43 1.11 1.64
N TYR A 141 2.52 0.60 2.19
CA TYR A 141 3.82 1.22 2.08
C TYR A 141 4.80 0.23 1.46
N GLY A 142 5.58 0.71 0.50
CA GLY A 142 6.75 -0.01 0.06
C GLY A 142 7.54 0.79 -0.98
N PRO A 143 8.88 0.67 -0.96
CA PRO A 143 9.70 1.14 -2.05
C PRO A 143 9.62 0.15 -3.23
N THR A 144 9.81 0.65 -4.45
CA THR A 144 9.88 -0.19 -5.66
C THR A 144 10.94 -1.30 -5.54
N GLU A 145 12.02 -1.04 -4.81
CA GLU A 145 13.10 -1.98 -4.50
C GLU A 145 12.69 -3.21 -3.69
N TYR A 146 11.50 -3.22 -3.10
CA TYR A 146 10.90 -4.38 -2.44
C TYR A 146 9.61 -4.86 -3.13
N THR A 147 9.44 -4.61 -4.42
CA THR A 147 8.25 -5.06 -5.17
C THR A 147 6.95 -4.45 -4.63
N ILE A 148 6.79 -3.15 -4.87
CA ILE A 148 5.56 -2.38 -4.65
C ILE A 148 5.26 -2.18 -3.16
N ASN A 149 4.84 -3.23 -2.45
CA ASN A 149 4.36 -3.14 -1.07
C ASN A 149 5.16 -4.04 -0.13
N THR A 150 5.53 -3.47 1.01
CA THR A 150 6.36 -4.09 2.05
C THR A 150 5.64 -4.17 3.38
N LEU A 151 4.91 -3.12 3.72
CA LEU A 151 4.13 -2.99 4.94
C LEU A 151 2.67 -2.69 4.58
N GLY A 152 1.74 -3.11 5.43
CA GLY A 152 0.31 -2.86 5.25
C GLY A 152 -0.43 -2.77 6.57
N GLY A 153 -1.44 -1.90 6.64
CA GLY A 153 -2.30 -1.77 7.81
C GLY A 153 -3.67 -1.17 7.51
N SER A 154 -4.71 -1.71 8.16
CA SER A 154 -6.10 -1.28 7.97
C SER A 154 -6.56 -0.26 9.01
N THR A 155 -7.56 0.55 8.65
CA THR A 155 -8.33 1.36 9.62
C THR A 155 -9.07 0.48 10.65
N ALA A 156 -9.23 -0.82 10.37
CA ALA A 156 -9.72 -1.80 11.33
C ALA A 156 -8.67 -2.19 12.39
N ASP A 157 -7.38 -2.10 12.05
CA ASP A 157 -6.27 -2.50 12.91
C ASP A 157 -5.76 -1.35 13.79
N SER A 158 -5.94 -0.10 13.34
CA SER A 158 -5.42 1.07 14.03
C SER A 158 -6.35 2.26 14.05
N ALA A 159 -6.44 2.92 15.20
CA ALA A 159 -7.22 4.14 15.38
C ALA A 159 -6.60 5.37 14.69
N THR A 160 -5.29 5.33 14.40
CA THR A 160 -4.53 6.41 13.75
C THR A 160 -3.80 5.87 12.53
N SER A 161 -3.41 6.75 11.61
CA SER A 161 -2.65 6.39 10.42
C SER A 161 -1.38 5.60 10.79
N THR A 162 -1.07 4.56 10.01
CA THR A 162 0.09 3.70 10.20
C THR A 162 0.53 3.15 8.84
N VAL A 163 1.82 2.86 8.68
CA VAL A 163 2.29 2.04 7.53
C VAL A 163 2.16 0.54 7.82
N GLY A 164 1.74 0.18 9.04
CA GLY A 164 1.29 -1.16 9.39
C GLY A 164 2.42 -2.11 9.76
N VAL A 165 2.27 -3.38 9.37
CA VAL A 165 3.22 -4.46 9.66
C VAL A 165 3.78 -5.07 8.37
N PRO A 166 4.92 -5.79 8.42
CA PRO A 166 5.46 -6.45 7.25
C PRO A 166 4.49 -7.45 6.60
N ILE A 167 4.42 -7.41 5.27
CA ILE A 167 3.69 -8.42 4.49
C ILE A 167 4.37 -9.79 4.63
N ARG A 168 3.72 -10.84 4.12
CA ARG A 168 4.24 -12.21 4.13
C ARG A 168 5.70 -12.30 3.68
N ASN A 169 6.50 -13.14 4.35
CA ASN A 169 7.91 -13.39 4.04
C ASN A 169 8.80 -12.12 3.97
N THR A 170 8.42 -11.09 4.71
CA THR A 170 9.14 -9.82 4.85
C THR A 170 9.63 -9.66 6.28
N ARG A 171 10.85 -9.16 6.43
CA ARG A 171 11.39 -8.70 7.71
C ARG A 171 11.62 -7.21 7.60
N ALA A 172 11.12 -6.45 8.56
CA ALA A 172 11.40 -5.03 8.70
C ALA A 172 12.23 -4.80 9.96
N TYR A 173 13.35 -4.10 9.81
CA TYR A 173 14.24 -3.71 10.89
C TYR A 173 14.24 -2.19 11.03
N VAL A 174 14.11 -1.71 12.26
CA VAL A 174 14.29 -0.29 12.59
C VAL A 174 15.64 -0.17 13.26
N LEU A 175 16.62 0.40 12.55
CA LEU A 175 18.03 0.35 12.93
C LEU A 175 18.60 1.75 13.20
N ASP A 176 19.59 1.81 14.09
CA ASP A 176 20.43 2.99 14.27
C ASP A 176 21.55 3.07 13.22
N THR A 177 22.37 4.13 13.30
CA THR A 177 23.49 4.37 12.38
C THR A 177 24.62 3.34 12.47
N MET A 178 24.58 2.45 13.47
CA MET A 178 25.52 1.35 13.67
C MET A 178 24.89 -0.02 13.32
N LEU A 179 23.74 -0.02 12.63
CA LEU A 179 22.96 -1.22 12.28
C LEU A 179 22.48 -2.04 13.49
N ARG A 180 22.25 -1.40 14.64
CA ARG A 180 21.68 -2.05 15.82
C ARG A 180 20.16 -1.80 15.87
N PRO A 181 19.33 -2.79 16.20
CA PRO A 181 17.90 -2.58 16.40
C PRO A 181 17.65 -1.55 17.49
N VAL A 182 16.77 -0.58 17.22
CA VAL A 182 16.33 0.38 18.24
C VAL A 182 15.15 -0.19 19.05
N PRO A 183 14.97 0.20 20.32
CA PRO A 183 13.79 -0.19 21.09
C PRO A 183 12.48 0.36 20.49
N PRO A 184 11.31 -0.30 20.71
CA PRO A 184 10.02 0.28 20.36
C PRO A 184 9.84 1.69 20.95
N GLY A 185 9.26 2.59 20.15
CA GLY A 185 9.11 4.01 20.46
C GLY A 185 10.29 4.90 20.02
N CYS A 186 11.46 4.33 19.76
CA CYS A 186 12.60 5.08 19.25
C CYS A 186 12.55 5.19 17.71
N PRO A 187 12.83 6.39 17.14
CA PRO A 187 13.07 6.52 15.71
C PRO A 187 14.31 5.75 15.25
N GLY A 188 14.25 5.17 14.06
CA GLY A 188 15.40 4.58 13.37
C GLY A 188 15.14 4.43 11.87
N GLU A 189 16.19 4.14 11.11
CA GLU A 189 16.08 3.93 9.67
C GLU A 189 15.48 2.55 9.38
N LEU A 190 14.57 2.48 8.42
CA LEU A 190 13.92 1.26 7.99
C LEU A 190 14.81 0.47 7.01
N TYR A 191 15.04 -0.80 7.35
CA TYR A 191 15.69 -1.78 6.47
C TYR A 191 14.75 -2.95 6.24
N ILE A 192 14.66 -3.40 5.00
CA ILE A 192 13.71 -4.44 4.60
C ILE A 192 14.44 -5.64 4.01
N ALA A 193 14.14 -6.84 4.48
CA ALA A 193 14.66 -8.09 3.93
C ALA A 193 13.55 -9.06 3.54
N GLY A 194 13.90 -10.05 2.72
CA GLY A 194 13.00 -11.15 2.37
C GLY A 194 12.67 -11.25 0.88
N THR A 195 11.58 -11.96 0.57
CA THR A 195 11.26 -12.45 -0.77
C THR A 195 11.00 -11.33 -1.79
N GLY A 196 10.47 -10.19 -1.32
CA GLY A 196 10.13 -9.02 -2.15
C GLY A 196 11.34 -8.25 -2.68
N LEU A 197 12.56 -8.52 -2.21
CA LEU A 197 13.75 -7.79 -2.68
C LEU A 197 13.92 -7.90 -4.19
N ALA A 198 14.07 -6.72 -4.82
CA ALA A 198 14.55 -6.60 -6.18
C ALA A 198 15.95 -7.24 -6.33
N ARG A 199 16.29 -7.58 -7.57
CA ARG A 199 17.67 -8.01 -7.89
C ARG A 199 18.66 -6.87 -7.63
N GLY A 200 18.25 -5.65 -7.95
CA GLY A 200 19.01 -4.42 -7.80
C GLY A 200 18.61 -3.39 -8.86
N TYR A 201 19.50 -2.45 -9.11
CA TYR A 201 19.37 -1.46 -10.17
C TYR A 201 20.04 -1.95 -11.45
N HIS A 202 19.32 -1.90 -12.58
CA HIS A 202 19.82 -2.35 -13.88
C HIS A 202 21.07 -1.55 -14.27
N ASP A 203 22.16 -2.24 -14.62
CA ASP A 203 23.45 -1.69 -15.03
C ASP A 203 24.04 -0.65 -14.06
N ARG A 204 23.72 -0.79 -12.77
CA ARG A 204 24.19 0.09 -11.69
C ARG A 204 24.66 -0.73 -10.48
N PRO A 205 25.76 -1.51 -10.61
CA PRO A 205 26.23 -2.39 -9.54
C PRO A 205 26.70 -1.62 -8.30
N GLY A 206 27.32 -0.45 -8.45
CA GLY A 206 27.76 0.38 -7.32
C GLY A 206 26.59 0.83 -6.45
N LEU A 207 25.58 1.45 -7.05
CA LEU A 207 24.36 1.87 -6.34
C LEU A 207 23.59 0.66 -5.76
N THR A 208 23.61 -0.48 -6.47
CA THR A 208 23.02 -1.71 -5.95
C THR A 208 23.72 -2.17 -4.68
N ALA A 209 25.06 -2.19 -4.64
CA ALA A 209 25.82 -2.59 -3.46
C ALA A 209 25.67 -1.61 -2.28
N GLU A 210 25.44 -0.32 -2.56
CA GLU A 210 25.20 0.71 -1.55
C GLU A 210 23.84 0.54 -0.86
N ARG A 211 22.79 0.21 -1.63
CA ARG A 211 21.41 0.14 -1.11
C ARG A 211 20.96 -1.26 -0.72
N PHE A 212 21.47 -2.31 -1.37
CA PHE A 212 21.16 -3.71 -1.06
C PHE A 212 22.33 -4.33 -0.30
N VAL A 213 22.39 -4.03 1.00
CA VAL A 213 23.50 -4.41 1.90
C VAL A 213 23.31 -5.82 2.47
N ALA A 214 24.36 -6.36 3.11
CA ALA A 214 24.28 -7.64 3.81
C ALA A 214 23.29 -7.55 4.99
N ASP A 215 22.48 -8.59 5.19
CA ASP A 215 21.58 -8.72 6.35
C ASP A 215 22.29 -9.47 7.48
N PRO A 216 22.71 -8.80 8.58
CA PRO A 216 23.38 -9.46 9.70
C PRO A 216 22.43 -10.27 10.60
N PHE A 217 21.12 -10.14 10.41
CA PHE A 217 20.08 -10.85 11.18
C PHE A 217 19.50 -12.05 10.43
N GLY A 218 19.81 -12.16 9.14
CA GLY A 218 19.40 -13.24 8.26
C GLY A 218 20.35 -14.42 8.22
N ALA A 219 20.07 -15.36 7.32
CA ALA A 219 20.99 -16.44 6.99
C ALA A 219 22.22 -15.91 6.24
N PRO A 220 23.38 -16.59 6.29
CA PRO A 220 24.57 -16.17 5.56
C PRO A 220 24.29 -15.95 4.06
N GLY A 221 24.63 -14.76 3.56
CA GLY A 221 24.42 -14.36 2.16
C GLY A 221 23.07 -13.70 1.88
N GLU A 222 22.19 -13.58 2.87
CA GLU A 222 20.98 -12.76 2.74
C GLU A 222 21.31 -11.26 2.68
N ARG A 223 20.40 -10.51 2.07
CA ARG A 223 20.51 -9.06 1.86
C ARG A 223 19.32 -8.36 2.49
N MET A 224 19.49 -7.08 2.78
CA MET A 224 18.43 -6.15 3.13
C MET A 224 18.55 -4.88 2.29
N TYR A 225 17.42 -4.24 2.00
CA TYR A 225 17.35 -2.95 1.32
C TYR A 225 17.29 -1.83 2.36
N ARG A 226 18.18 -0.85 2.22
CA ARG A 226 18.24 0.39 3.01
C ARG A 226 17.29 1.42 2.40
N THR A 227 16.13 1.65 3.01
CA THR A 227 15.07 2.47 2.40
C THR A 227 15.40 3.97 2.43
N GLY A 228 16.18 4.41 3.40
CA GLY A 228 16.37 5.84 3.70
C GLY A 228 15.20 6.47 4.45
N ASP A 229 14.17 5.70 4.81
CA ASP A 229 13.01 6.19 5.56
C ASP A 229 13.23 6.09 7.05
N LEU A 230 12.88 7.16 7.77
CA LEU A 230 12.83 7.18 9.22
C LEU A 230 11.46 6.68 9.69
N VAL A 231 11.46 5.66 10.54
CA VAL A 231 10.24 5.10 11.10
C VAL A 231 10.34 4.90 12.60
N ARG A 232 9.21 4.64 13.23
CA ARG A 232 9.14 4.23 14.64
C ARG A 232 8.19 3.04 14.77
N GLN A 233 8.67 1.99 15.42
CA GLN A 233 7.80 0.90 15.85
C GLN A 233 7.05 1.29 17.12
N ARG A 234 5.72 1.22 17.09
CA ARG A 234 4.85 1.42 18.25
C ARG A 234 4.91 0.22 19.19
N PRO A 235 4.50 0.37 20.47
CA PRO A 235 4.42 -0.76 21.41
C PRO A 235 3.49 -1.90 20.97
N ASP A 236 2.50 -1.63 20.13
CA ASP A 236 1.60 -2.62 19.53
C ASP A 236 2.19 -3.34 18.30
N GLY A 237 3.41 -2.97 17.88
CA GLY A 237 4.14 -3.56 16.77
C GLY A 237 3.94 -2.86 15.43
N LEU A 238 2.97 -1.95 15.31
CA LEU A 238 2.72 -1.16 14.09
C LEU A 238 3.87 -0.18 13.83
N LEU A 239 4.13 0.12 12.56
CA LEU A 239 5.16 1.08 12.15
C LEU A 239 4.54 2.43 11.75
N ASP A 240 5.16 3.50 12.21
CA ASP A 240 4.86 4.87 11.80
C ASP A 240 5.96 5.41 10.91
N PHE A 241 5.58 6.01 9.79
CA PHE A 241 6.49 6.81 8.96
C PHE A 241 6.72 8.18 9.61
N LEU A 242 7.98 8.61 9.69
CA LEU A 242 8.38 9.89 10.30
C LEU A 242 9.02 10.86 9.30
N GLY A 243 9.42 10.39 8.13
CA GLY A 243 10.11 11.20 7.12
C GLY A 243 11.26 10.44 6.48
N ARG A 244 12.12 11.19 5.77
CA ARG A 244 13.32 10.68 5.13
C ARG A 244 14.56 11.01 5.96
N THR A 245 15.62 10.23 5.75
CA THR A 245 16.95 10.49 6.34
C THR A 245 17.84 11.34 5.44
N ASP A 246 17.45 11.52 4.17
CA ASP A 246 18.17 12.25 3.13
C ASP A 246 17.53 13.60 2.73
N ASP A 247 16.47 14.01 3.44
CA ASP A 247 15.86 15.34 3.34
C ASP A 247 16.59 16.41 4.18
#